data_AF-A0A7X7RMB4-F1
#
_entry.id   AF-A0A7X7RMB4-F1
#
_cell.length_a   1.000
_cell.length_b   1.000
_cell.length_c   1.000
_cell.angle_alpha   90.00
_cell.angle_beta   90.00
_cell.angle_gamma   90.00
#
_symmetry.space_group_name_H-M   'P 1'
#
loop_
_entity.id
_entity.type
_entity.pdbx_description
1 polymer ?
#
loop_
_entity_poly.entity_id
_entity_poly.type
_entity_poly.pdbx_seq_one_letter_code
_entity_poly.pdbx_strand_id
1 'polypeptide(L)'
;ERELRARYEIYLERYIKDIAVEARLTQEIGRTLILPAVSQAQGRLADTALKLRQLELPADTSTLAEVSRLTVSLQEELNLLAEISREAEKHHACKVGHARYMREKVVPAMERVRELADALEGLVDDALWPLPTYQELLFIR
;
A
#
# COMPACT_ATOMS: atom_id res chain seq x y z
N GLU A 1 16.27 33.12 19.80
CA GLU A 1 16.94 32.28 18.77
C GLU A 1 17.11 30.82 19.19
N ARG A 2 17.73 30.53 20.35
CA ARG A 2 17.94 29.16 20.85
C ARG A 2 16.66 28.32 20.98
N GLU A 3 15.59 28.91 21.52
CA GLU A 3 14.29 28.24 21.67
C GLU A 3 13.64 27.92 20.32
N LEU A 4 13.67 28.86 19.37
CA LEU A 4 13.14 28.65 18.02
C LEU A 4 13.86 27.51 17.31
N ARG A 5 15.20 27.46 17.41
CA ARG A 5 16.00 26.39 16.82
C ARG A 5 15.70 25.04 17.48
N ALA A 6 15.54 25.01 18.80
CA ALA A 6 15.14 23.78 19.49
C ALA A 6 13.75 23.29 19.06
N ARG A 7 12.75 24.18 18.94
CA ARG A 7 11.41 23.84 18.43
C ARG A 7 11.46 23.30 17.01
N TYR A 8 12.25 23.92 16.14
CA TYR A 8 12.45 23.45 14.77
C TYR A 8 13.02 22.02 14.71
N GLU A 9 14.06 21.73 15.49
CA GLU A 9 14.65 20.39 15.57
C GLU A 9 13.70 19.32 16.13
N ILE A 10 12.80 19.72 17.05
CA ILE A 10 11.74 18.84 17.59
C ILE A 10 10.70 18.53 16.50
N TYR A 11 10.27 19.54 15.75
CA TYR A 11 9.29 19.33 14.68
C TYR A 11 9.84 18.46 13.55
N LEU A 12 11.10 18.63 13.16
CA LEU A 12 11.74 17.75 12.18
C LEU A 12 11.78 16.31 12.66
N GLU A 13 12.16 16.08 13.91
CA GLU A 13 12.22 14.73 14.47
C GLU A 13 10.84 14.08 14.56
N ARG A 14 9.83 14.84 14.97
CA ARG A 14 8.45 14.38 14.97
C ARG A 14 8.01 13.99 13.55
N TYR A 15 8.21 14.88 12.58
CA TYR A 15 7.85 14.60 11.18
C TYR A 15 8.52 13.33 10.66
N ILE A 16 9.82 13.16 10.89
CA ILE A 16 10.55 11.96 10.47
C ILE A 16 9.93 10.69 11.09
N LYS A 17 9.65 10.72 12.40
CA LYS A 17 9.07 9.56 13.09
C LYS A 17 7.65 9.25 12.63
N ASP A 18 6.82 10.27 12.45
CA ASP A 18 5.44 10.12 12.00
C ASP A 18 5.42 9.42 10.61
N ILE A 19 6.20 9.91 9.64
CA ILE A 19 6.28 9.27 8.32
C ILE A 19 6.90 7.86 8.37
N ALA A 20 7.87 7.62 9.25
CA ALA A 20 8.46 6.28 9.40
C ALA A 20 7.45 5.26 9.93
N VAL A 21 6.60 5.67 10.88
CA VAL A 21 5.50 4.83 11.39
C VAL A 21 4.46 4.61 10.31
N GLU A 22 4.05 5.65 9.59
CA GLU A 22 3.11 5.53 8.45
C GLU A 22 3.63 4.55 7.40
N ALA A 23 4.89 4.66 6.99
CA ALA A 23 5.49 3.76 6.00
C ALA A 23 5.49 2.30 6.46
N ARG A 24 5.77 2.06 7.75
CA ARG A 24 5.70 0.72 8.33
C ARG A 24 4.26 0.19 8.32
N LEU A 25 3.29 1.00 8.70
CA LEU A 25 1.87 0.62 8.66
C LEU A 25 1.40 0.34 7.23
N THR A 26 1.80 1.14 6.24
CA THR A 26 1.49 0.90 4.83
C THR A 26 2.02 -0.47 4.38
N GLN A 27 3.27 -0.80 4.76
CA GLN A 27 3.84 -2.12 4.44
C GLN A 27 3.09 -3.25 5.12
N GLU A 28 2.74 -3.09 6.39
CA GLU A 28 2.02 -4.08 7.17
C GLU A 28 0.63 -4.34 6.56
N ILE A 29 -0.18 -3.29 6.39
CA ILE A 29 -1.53 -3.37 5.80
C ILE A 29 -1.46 -4.01 4.41
N GLY A 30 -0.53 -3.57 3.55
CA GLY A 30 -0.38 -4.12 2.21
C GLY A 30 -0.06 -5.62 2.22
N ARG A 31 0.82 -6.07 3.12
CA ARG A 31 1.26 -7.47 3.18
C ARG A 31 0.32 -8.41 3.92
N THR A 32 -0.28 -7.96 5.00
CA THR A 32 -1.02 -8.82 5.93
C THR A 32 -2.52 -8.77 5.73
N LEU A 33 -3.04 -7.69 5.13
CA LEU A 33 -4.48 -7.51 4.88
C LEU A 33 -4.79 -7.59 3.38
N ILE A 34 -4.21 -6.68 2.58
CA ILE A 34 -4.61 -6.51 1.17
C ILE A 34 -4.17 -7.71 0.32
N LEU A 35 -2.88 -8.06 0.33
CA LEU A 35 -2.38 -9.15 -0.52
C LEU A 35 -3.08 -10.52 -0.28
N PRO A 36 -3.35 -10.94 0.98
CA PRO A 36 -4.12 -12.16 1.23
C PRO A 36 -5.55 -12.11 0.70
N ALA A 37 -6.26 -11.00 0.89
CA ALA A 37 -7.62 -10.81 0.40
C ALA A 37 -7.68 -10.89 -1.14
N VAL A 38 -6.76 -10.20 -1.81
CA VAL A 38 -6.65 -10.21 -3.28
C VAL A 38 -6.31 -11.61 -3.79
N SER A 39 -5.39 -12.32 -3.12
CA SER A 39 -5.03 -13.70 -3.49
C SER A 39 -6.23 -14.65 -3.38
N GLN A 40 -7.06 -14.48 -2.36
CA GLN A 40 -8.30 -15.25 -2.22
C GLN A 40 -9.30 -14.93 -3.33
N ALA A 41 -9.46 -13.66 -3.69
CA ALA A 41 -10.32 -13.23 -4.80
C ALA A 41 -9.83 -13.81 -6.15
N GLN A 42 -8.53 -13.77 -6.41
CA GLN A 42 -7.92 -14.39 -7.59
C GLN A 42 -8.22 -15.89 -7.67
N GLY A 43 -8.14 -16.61 -6.55
CA GLY A 43 -8.52 -18.02 -6.47
C GLY A 43 -9.96 -18.27 -6.89
N ARG A 44 -10.92 -17.48 -6.39
CA ARG A 44 -12.35 -17.59 -6.76
C ARG A 44 -12.60 -17.31 -8.25
N LEU A 45 -11.94 -16.31 -8.80
CA LEU A 45 -12.04 -15.97 -10.22
C LEU A 45 -11.44 -17.07 -11.11
N ALA A 46 -10.27 -17.59 -10.74
CA ALA A 46 -9.62 -18.68 -11.46
C ALA A 46 -10.46 -19.97 -11.44
N ASP A 47 -11.00 -20.35 -10.28
CA ASP A 47 -11.86 -21.53 -10.14
C ASP A 47 -13.13 -21.41 -11.00
N THR A 48 -13.74 -20.23 -11.02
CA THR A 48 -14.92 -19.95 -11.86
C THR A 48 -14.58 -20.08 -13.34
N ALA A 49 -13.47 -19.48 -13.78
CA ALA A 49 -13.04 -19.56 -15.17
C ALA A 49 -12.70 -21.01 -15.61
N LEU A 50 -12.07 -21.79 -14.73
CA LEU A 50 -11.76 -23.19 -14.99
C LEU A 50 -13.03 -24.04 -15.12
N LYS A 51 -14.01 -23.86 -14.23
CA LYS A 51 -15.30 -24.56 -14.29
C LYS A 51 -16.07 -24.23 -15.56
N LEU A 52 -16.11 -22.97 -15.98
CA LEU A 52 -16.76 -22.57 -17.23
C LEU A 52 -16.10 -23.24 -18.44
N ARG A 53 -14.76 -23.28 -18.49
CA ARG A 53 -14.02 -23.98 -19.55
C ARG A 53 -14.30 -25.48 -19.58
N GLN A 54 -14.41 -26.12 -18.42
CA GLN A 54 -14.76 -27.55 -18.32
C GLN A 54 -16.16 -27.85 -18.86
N LEU A 55 -17.07 -26.88 -18.79
CA LEU A 55 -18.42 -26.97 -19.34
C LEU A 55 -18.50 -26.50 -20.81
N GLU A 56 -17.37 -26.22 -21.45
CA GLU A 56 -17.27 -25.67 -22.81
C GLU A 56 -18.02 -24.33 -22.99
N LEU A 57 -18.18 -23.58 -21.90
CA LEU A 57 -18.79 -22.25 -21.90
C LEU A 57 -17.74 -21.14 -22.04
N PRO A 58 -18.12 -19.98 -22.61
CA PRO A 58 -17.24 -18.81 -22.64
C PRO A 58 -16.84 -18.40 -21.21
N ALA A 59 -15.53 -18.28 -20.97
CA ALA A 59 -14.97 -17.82 -19.69
C ALA A 59 -14.22 -16.50 -19.92
N ASP A 60 -14.70 -15.42 -19.32
CA ASP A 60 -13.97 -14.16 -19.30
C ASP A 60 -12.90 -14.19 -18.21
N THR A 61 -11.65 -13.96 -18.60
CA THR A 61 -10.49 -13.91 -17.70
C THR A 61 -9.85 -12.52 -17.64
N SER A 62 -10.50 -11.50 -18.22
CA SER A 62 -9.97 -10.13 -18.28
C SER A 62 -9.74 -9.56 -16.87
N THR A 63 -10.73 -9.63 -15.99
CA THR A 63 -10.64 -9.19 -14.59
C THR A 63 -9.54 -9.94 -13.84
N LEU A 64 -9.44 -11.26 -14.01
CA LEU A 64 -8.39 -12.05 -13.35
C LEU A 64 -6.99 -11.61 -13.82
N ALA A 65 -6.82 -11.33 -15.11
CA ALA A 65 -5.54 -10.87 -15.65
C ALA A 65 -5.17 -9.48 -15.12
N GLU A 66 -6.13 -8.58 -15.01
CA GLU A 66 -5.95 -7.24 -14.45
C GLU A 66 -5.60 -7.28 -12.96
N VAL A 67 -6.38 -8.00 -12.15
CA VAL A 67 -6.10 -8.19 -10.73
C VAL A 67 -4.70 -8.79 -10.55
N SER A 68 -4.34 -9.81 -11.33
CA SER A 68 -3.01 -10.43 -11.24
C SER A 68 -1.87 -9.47 -11.53
N ARG A 69 -2.02 -8.62 -12.56
CA ARG A 69 -1.04 -7.57 -12.86
C ARG A 69 -0.89 -6.59 -11.70
N LEU A 70 -2.00 -6.12 -11.14
CA LEU A 70 -2.00 -5.19 -10.01
C LEU A 70 -1.40 -5.83 -8.74
N THR A 71 -1.70 -7.09 -8.44
CA THR A 71 -1.11 -7.83 -7.32
C THR A 71 0.40 -7.89 -7.41
N VAL A 72 0.95 -8.19 -8.60
CA VAL A 72 2.40 -8.24 -8.82
C VAL A 72 3.02 -6.86 -8.61
N SER A 73 2.45 -5.81 -9.22
CA SER A 73 2.93 -4.45 -9.04
C SER A 73 2.86 -3.99 -7.58
N LEU A 74 1.79 -4.34 -6.85
CA LEU A 74 1.65 -4.03 -5.43
C LEU A 74 2.76 -4.70 -4.61
N GLN A 75 3.06 -5.96 -4.89
CA GLN A 75 4.12 -6.69 -4.22
C GLN A 75 5.50 -6.06 -4.48
N GLU A 76 5.76 -5.63 -5.71
CA GLU A 76 6.99 -4.93 -6.10
C GLU A 76 7.14 -3.59 -5.38
N GLU A 77 6.09 -2.76 -5.36
CA GLU A 77 6.10 -1.46 -4.69
C GLU A 77 6.20 -1.59 -3.17
N LEU A 78 5.59 -2.62 -2.56
CA LEU A 78 5.77 -2.92 -1.14
C LEU A 78 7.22 -3.35 -0.80
N ASN A 79 7.90 -4.02 -1.72
CA ASN A 79 9.32 -4.35 -1.56
C ASN A 79 10.17 -3.09 -1.69
N LEU A 80 9.92 -2.28 -2.71
CA LEU A 80 10.62 -1.01 -2.93
C LEU A 80 10.44 -0.04 -1.76
N LEU A 81 9.22 0.09 -1.22
CA LEU A 81 8.96 0.90 -0.02
C LEU A 81 9.75 0.41 1.19
N ALA A 82 9.89 -0.91 1.36
CA ALA A 82 10.72 -1.50 2.42
C ALA A 82 12.20 -1.17 2.26
N GLU A 83 12.71 -1.22 1.03
CA GLU A 83 14.09 -0.84 0.74
C GLU A 83 14.35 0.65 0.97
N ILE A 84 13.47 1.52 0.47
CA ILE A 84 13.55 2.97 0.65
C ILE A 84 13.47 3.35 2.13
N SER A 85 12.58 2.70 2.89
CA SER A 85 12.43 2.94 4.33
C SER A 85 13.69 2.52 5.10
N ARG A 86 14.27 1.37 4.76
CA ARG A 86 15.54 0.92 5.33
C ARG A 86 16.69 1.86 4.97
N GLU A 87 16.69 2.44 3.78
CA GLU A 87 17.69 3.44 3.40
C GLU A 87 17.49 4.76 4.15
N ALA A 88 16.25 5.16 4.46
CA ALA A 88 15.97 6.33 5.30
C ALA A 88 16.52 6.17 6.74
N GLU A 89 16.54 4.94 7.26
CA GLU A 89 17.16 4.66 8.56
C GLU A 89 18.69 4.79 8.51
N LYS A 90 19.32 4.70 7.33
CA LYS A 90 20.76 4.84 7.17
C LYS A 90 21.17 6.31 7.09
N HIS A 91 22.06 6.68 8.01
CA HIS A 91 22.82 7.92 8.12
C HIS A 91 22.41 9.08 7.20
N HIS A 92 21.52 9.94 7.73
CA HIS A 92 21.38 11.29 7.23
C HIS A 92 22.28 12.25 7.99
N ALA A 93 23.09 13.03 7.26
CA ALA A 93 24.07 13.95 7.82
C ALA A 93 23.45 15.01 8.76
N CYS A 94 22.17 15.32 8.61
CA CYS A 94 21.41 16.20 9.51
C CYS A 94 19.90 15.90 9.46
N LYS A 95 19.13 16.37 10.46
CA LYS A 95 17.67 16.17 10.53
C LYS A 95 16.93 16.77 9.33
N VAL A 96 17.40 17.90 8.79
CA VAL A 96 16.80 18.53 7.60
C VAL A 96 16.95 17.61 6.37
N GLY A 97 18.12 17.00 6.20
CA GLY A 97 18.36 16.04 5.13
C GLY A 97 17.50 14.80 5.26
N HIS A 98 17.35 14.28 6.49
CA HIS A 98 16.46 13.15 6.77
C HIS A 98 15.01 13.49 6.45
N ALA A 99 14.47 14.59 6.99
CA ALA A 99 13.11 15.02 6.71
C ALA A 99 12.86 15.23 5.20
N ARG A 100 13.85 15.77 4.48
CA ARG A 100 13.77 15.89 3.02
C ARG A 100 13.68 14.52 2.33
N TYR A 101 14.51 13.56 2.75
CA TYR A 101 14.45 12.20 2.21
C TYR A 101 13.11 11.52 2.48
N MET A 102 12.56 11.66 3.69
CA MET A 102 11.22 11.16 4.01
C MET A 102 10.17 11.73 3.05
N ARG A 103 10.18 13.05 2.84
CA ARG A 103 9.27 13.74 1.92
C ARG A 103 9.45 13.34 0.46
N GLU A 104 10.68 13.24 -0.01
CA GLU A 104 10.98 13.11 -1.45
C GLU A 104 11.07 11.66 -1.94
N LYS A 105 11.21 10.70 -1.01
CA LYS A 105 11.40 9.27 -1.33
C LYS A 105 10.37 8.38 -0.65
N VAL A 106 10.21 8.50 0.67
CA VAL A 106 9.30 7.62 1.43
C VAL A 106 7.84 7.93 1.11
N VAL A 107 7.43 9.21 1.18
CA VAL A 107 6.04 9.62 0.90
C VAL A 107 5.59 9.21 -0.51
N PRO A 108 6.32 9.51 -1.59
CA PRO A 108 5.91 9.07 -2.93
C PRO A 108 5.88 7.55 -3.10
N ALA A 109 6.70 6.80 -2.34
CA ALA A 109 6.63 5.34 -2.36
C ALA A 109 5.38 4.79 -1.67
N MET A 110 4.95 5.42 -0.57
CA MET A 110 3.66 5.09 0.04
C MET A 110 2.48 5.44 -0.89
N GLU A 111 2.54 6.55 -1.61
CA GLU A 111 1.51 6.96 -2.57
C GLU A 111 1.34 5.93 -3.70
N ARG A 112 2.44 5.39 -4.27
CA ARG A 112 2.34 4.33 -5.29
C ARG A 112 1.69 3.05 -4.77
N VAL A 113 2.03 2.65 -3.53
CA VAL A 113 1.37 1.50 -2.89
C VAL A 113 -0.13 1.77 -2.72
N ARG A 114 -0.49 2.99 -2.32
CA ARG A 114 -1.88 3.40 -2.17
C ARG A 114 -2.64 3.38 -3.49
N GLU A 115 -2.10 3.93 -4.57
CA GLU A 115 -2.75 3.93 -5.89
C GLU A 115 -3.07 2.50 -6.37
N LEU A 116 -2.16 1.55 -6.12
CA LEU A 116 -2.38 0.14 -6.46
C LEU A 116 -3.43 -0.53 -5.56
N ALA A 117 -3.43 -0.20 -4.27
CA ALA A 117 -4.45 -0.68 -3.33
C ALA A 117 -5.85 -0.15 -3.69
N ASP A 118 -5.98 1.14 -3.99
CA ASP A 118 -7.22 1.80 -4.38
C ASP A 118 -7.75 1.20 -5.71
N ALA A 119 -6.86 0.86 -6.65
CA ALA A 119 -7.25 0.17 -7.89
C ALA A 119 -7.75 -1.27 -7.64
N LEU A 120 -7.16 -1.98 -6.67
CA LEU A 120 -7.60 -3.33 -6.28
C LEU A 120 -8.93 -3.30 -5.52
N GLU A 121 -9.19 -2.28 -4.71
CA GLU A 121 -10.46 -2.09 -4.01
C GLU A 121 -11.65 -2.11 -4.98
N GLY A 122 -11.52 -1.48 -6.15
CA GLY A 122 -12.58 -1.45 -7.17
C GLY A 122 -12.79 -2.76 -7.94
N LEU A 123 -11.92 -3.76 -7.76
CA LEU A 123 -11.95 -5.03 -8.50
C LEU A 123 -12.18 -6.26 -7.62
N VAL A 124 -11.91 -6.14 -6.32
CA VAL A 124 -12.10 -7.22 -5.35
C VAL A 124 -13.52 -7.15 -4.78
N ASP A 125 -14.10 -8.31 -4.51
CA ASP A 125 -15.39 -8.45 -3.84
C ASP A 125 -15.35 -7.80 -2.44
N ASP A 126 -16.32 -6.94 -2.15
CA ASP A 126 -16.50 -6.25 -0.87
C ASP A 126 -16.47 -7.20 0.33
N ALA A 127 -17.05 -8.41 0.19
CA ALA A 127 -17.06 -9.42 1.24
C ALA A 127 -15.66 -9.99 1.57
N LEU A 128 -14.69 -9.79 0.68
CA LEU A 128 -13.29 -10.17 0.86
C LEU A 128 -12.40 -9.00 1.24
N TRP A 129 -12.84 -7.77 0.97
CA TRP A 129 -12.03 -6.58 1.20
C TRP A 129 -11.90 -6.32 2.71
N PRO A 130 -10.68 -6.26 3.27
CA PRO A 130 -10.48 -6.26 4.72
C PRO A 130 -10.59 -4.87 5.35
N LEU A 131 -10.68 -3.81 4.54
CA LEU A 131 -10.71 -2.42 4.99
C LEU A 131 -12.10 -1.85 4.72
N PRO A 132 -12.66 -1.05 5.64
CA PRO A 132 -13.88 -0.33 5.35
C PRO A 132 -13.64 0.65 4.21
N THR A 133 -14.56 0.69 3.26
CA THR A 133 -14.51 1.65 2.16
C THR A 133 -14.67 3.08 2.68
N TYR A 134 -14.26 4.08 1.90
CA TYR A 134 -14.46 5.48 2.28
C TYR A 134 -15.92 5.84 2.55
N GLN A 135 -16.86 5.23 1.83
CA GLN A 135 -18.28 5.47 2.05
C GLN A 135 -18.74 4.91 3.39
N GLU A 136 -18.27 3.73 3.75
CA GLU A 136 -18.59 3.12 5.04
C GLU A 136 -18.02 3.94 6.20
N LEU A 137 -16.78 4.40 6.09
CA LEU A 137 -16.14 5.27 7.09
C LEU A 137 -16.88 6.59 7.29
N LEU A 138 -17.51 7.13 6.24
CA LEU A 138 -18.20 8.42 6.30
C LEU A 138 -19.66 8.33 6.74
N PHE A 139 -20.32 7.19 6.51
CA PHE A 139 -21.78 7.08 6.66
C PHE A 139 -22.26 5.97 7.61
N ILE A 140 -21.44 4.99 7.96
CA ILE A 140 -21.79 3.95 8.93
C ILE A 140 -21.37 4.42 10.32
N ARG A 141 -22.35 4.51 11.23
CA ARG A 141 -22.20 4.99 12.61
C ARG A 141 -22.63 3.92 13.60
#